data_AF-A0A9N9X7H1-F1
#
_entry.id   AF-A0A9N9X7H1-F1
#
_cell.length_a   1.000
_cell.length_b   1.000
_cell.length_c   1.000
_cell.angle_alpha   90.00
_cell.angle_beta   90.00
_cell.angle_gamma   90.00
#
_symmetry.space_group_name_H-M   'P 1'
#
loop_
_entity.id
_entity.type
_entity.pdbx_description
1 polymer ?
#
loop_
_entity_poly.entity_id
_entity_poly.type
_entity_poly.pdbx_seq_one_letter_code
_entity_poly.pdbx_strand_id
1 'polypeptide(L)'
;MLTVVEMTSVALSAEQQKLIETISKENGFTDYEVKAISGSAKGDNYLGVITSVTIEDGNNKLELILKSAHVGEIRNQMPIHKAYMREIFVYEQVFAKFKKFQEEYRISEPFQSYPKLYGTCDTESSECLVMENLRESGYKLWNRKLPMNPEHLTAVMKEYAKLHAVSLAMKEKQPEAFKELTKDMGKHTFADDVEDRGKAAAYVSSVMGNIWGAFEHDPVTTEVLKGFEKRLPDMFTELTTLSDEPVVIDHGDCWCNNLLFSYKVRENLSSCMVFYA
;
A
#
# COMPACT_ATOMS: atom_id res chain seq x y z
N MET A 1 -0.30 17.79 -18.76
CA MET A 1 -0.18 19.00 -17.91
C MET A 1 0.44 18.55 -16.60
N LEU A 2 1.72 18.86 -16.36
CA LEU A 2 2.42 18.51 -15.12
C LEU A 2 1.82 19.36 -13.99
N THR A 3 1.08 18.73 -13.08
CA THR A 3 0.60 19.39 -11.87
C THR A 3 1.82 19.67 -11.00
N VAL A 4 2.25 20.93 -10.91
CA VAL A 4 3.27 21.35 -9.95
C VAL A 4 2.62 21.30 -8.58
N VAL A 5 2.92 20.27 -7.81
CA VAL A 5 2.52 20.19 -6.40
C VAL A 5 3.41 21.19 -5.65
N GLU A 6 2.82 22.20 -5.01
CA GLU A 6 3.54 23.06 -4.06
C GLU A 6 4.09 22.18 -2.93
N MET A 7 5.39 21.92 -2.93
CA MET A 7 6.03 21.10 -1.91
C MET A 7 6.36 21.97 -0.71
N THR A 8 5.48 21.91 0.30
CA THR A 8 5.67 22.60 1.58
C THR A 8 6.57 21.78 2.50
N SER A 9 7.40 22.48 3.29
CA SER A 9 8.17 21.87 4.37
C SER A 9 7.24 21.20 5.39
N VAL A 10 7.60 20.02 5.87
CA VAL A 10 6.84 19.22 6.84
C VAL A 10 7.67 19.02 8.09
N ALA A 11 7.09 19.32 9.26
CA ALA A 11 7.71 19.00 10.54
C ALA A 11 7.51 17.52 10.87
N LEU A 12 8.61 16.82 11.17
CA LEU A 12 8.60 15.42 11.61
C LEU A 12 8.30 15.32 13.11
N SER A 13 7.56 14.29 13.53
CA SER A 13 7.38 13.97 14.96
C SER A 13 8.69 13.54 15.63
N ALA A 14 8.71 13.46 16.97
CA ALA A 14 9.90 13.01 17.69
C ALA A 14 10.30 11.56 17.34
N GLU A 15 9.30 10.69 17.18
CA GLU A 15 9.46 9.29 16.79
C GLU A 15 10.01 9.18 15.36
N GLN A 16 9.47 9.99 14.44
CA GLN A 16 9.95 10.07 13.06
C GLN A 16 11.39 10.59 12.99
N GLN A 17 11.72 11.63 13.74
CA GLN A 17 13.09 12.15 13.82
C GLN A 17 14.06 11.08 14.32
N LYS A 18 13.73 10.38 15.41
CA LYS A 18 14.55 9.29 15.95
C LYS A 18 14.73 8.14 14.95
N LEU A 19 13.68 7.80 14.20
CA LEU A 19 13.75 6.77 13.17
C LEU A 19 14.68 7.21 12.03
N ILE A 20 14.54 8.44 11.54
CA ILE A 20 15.42 9.01 10.52
C ILE A 20 16.87 9.08 11.01
N GLU A 21 17.12 9.47 12.27
CA GLU A 21 18.47 9.47 12.84
C GLU A 21 19.12 8.09 12.86
N THR A 22 18.34 7.05 13.17
CA THR A 22 18.80 5.65 13.12
C THR A 22 19.16 5.27 11.69
N ILE A 23 18.26 5.54 10.74
CA ILE A 23 18.46 5.24 9.31
C ILE A 23 19.69 5.97 8.76
N SER A 24 19.87 7.25 9.10
CA SER A 24 21.04 8.03 8.71
C SER A 24 22.34 7.35 9.15
N LYS A 25 22.44 6.95 10.42
CA LYS A 25 23.64 6.28 10.98
C LYS A 25 23.91 4.94 10.31
N GLU A 26 22.87 4.13 10.10
CA GLU A 26 22.98 2.82 9.44
C GLU A 26 23.41 2.93 7.97
N ASN A 27 23.14 4.06 7.33
CA ASN A 27 23.56 4.35 5.95
C ASN A 27 24.82 5.23 5.88
N GLY A 28 25.55 5.39 6.99
CA GLY A 28 26.87 6.03 7.02
C GLY A 28 26.89 7.56 7.12
N PHE A 29 25.74 8.20 7.35
CA PHE A 29 25.66 9.64 7.53
C PHE A 29 25.98 10.03 8.98
N THR A 30 26.98 10.89 9.18
CA THR A 30 27.41 11.35 10.52
C THR A 30 27.25 12.85 10.75
N ASP A 31 27.41 13.66 9.71
CA ASP A 31 27.11 15.10 9.68
C ASP A 31 26.26 15.36 8.44
N TYR A 32 24.96 15.58 8.64
CA TYR A 32 23.98 15.59 7.56
C TYR A 32 22.84 16.57 7.84
N GLU A 33 22.21 17.00 6.76
CA GLU A 33 20.95 17.72 6.79
C GLU A 33 19.79 16.79 6.45
N VAL A 34 18.63 17.04 7.07
CA VAL A 34 17.37 16.36 6.75
C VAL A 34 16.39 17.39 6.18
N LYS A 35 15.89 17.11 4.98
CA LYS A 35 14.82 17.89 4.33
C LYS A 35 13.58 17.02 4.23
N ALA A 36 12.49 17.48 4.83
CA ALA A 36 11.19 16.80 4.78
C ALA A 36 10.16 17.71 4.10
N ILE A 37 9.55 17.21 3.02
CA ILE A 37 8.55 17.94 2.24
C ILE A 37 7.35 17.05 1.93
N SER A 38 6.20 17.65 1.64
CA SER A 38 5.01 16.89 1.23
C SER A 38 5.33 16.01 0.03
N GLY A 39 5.14 14.69 0.18
CA GLY A 39 5.51 13.70 -0.83
C GLY A 39 4.38 13.32 -1.78
N SER A 40 3.12 13.61 -1.47
CA SER A 40 1.96 13.37 -2.34
C SER A 40 1.03 14.57 -2.41
N ALA A 41 0.09 14.57 -3.36
CA ALA A 41 -0.98 15.55 -3.39
C ALA A 41 -2.02 15.23 -2.30
N LYS A 42 -2.75 16.26 -1.85
CA LYS A 42 -3.81 16.08 -0.83
C LYS A 42 -4.85 15.05 -1.30
N GLY A 43 -5.07 14.01 -0.50
CA GLY A 43 -6.01 12.93 -0.80
C GLY A 43 -5.42 11.76 -1.59
N ASP A 44 -4.12 11.79 -1.91
CA ASP A 44 -3.37 10.61 -2.31
C ASP A 44 -2.82 9.93 -1.04
N ASN A 45 -3.15 8.65 -0.85
CA ASN A 45 -3.01 7.85 0.39
C ASN A 45 -4.12 8.12 1.43
N TYR A 46 -5.09 7.21 1.53
CA TYR A 46 -6.33 7.46 2.28
C TYR A 46 -6.16 7.34 3.81
N LEU A 47 -5.27 6.46 4.27
CA LEU A 47 -5.08 6.17 5.70
C LEU A 47 -3.88 6.90 6.32
N GLY A 48 -3.16 7.71 5.56
CA GLY A 48 -2.00 8.43 6.07
C GLY A 48 -1.41 9.48 5.15
N VAL A 49 -0.25 9.96 5.55
CA VAL A 49 0.49 11.05 4.92
C VAL A 49 1.76 10.48 4.29
N ILE A 50 2.08 10.93 3.08
CA ILE A 50 3.35 10.64 2.42
C ILE A 50 4.24 11.87 2.50
N THR A 51 5.41 11.71 3.09
CA THR A 51 6.44 12.74 3.21
C THR A 51 7.69 12.28 2.47
N SER A 52 8.20 13.10 1.56
CA SER A 52 9.51 12.88 0.95
C SER A 52 10.58 13.37 1.91
N VAL A 53 11.52 12.50 2.25
CA VAL A 53 12.62 12.79 3.17
C VAL A 53 13.94 12.60 2.43
N THR A 54 14.75 13.66 2.42
CA THR A 54 16.10 13.65 1.88
C THR A 54 17.09 13.77 3.04
N ILE A 55 18.06 12.85 3.11
CA ILE A 55 19.23 12.93 3.98
C ILE A 55 20.45 13.23 3.10
N GLU A 56 21.22 14.27 3.40
CA GLU A 56 22.40 14.64 2.60
C GLU A 56 23.56 15.19 3.45
N ASP A 57 24.80 14.86 3.08
CA ASP A 57 26.05 15.31 3.73
C ASP A 57 26.92 16.19 2.79
N GLY A 58 26.33 16.66 1.69
CA GLY A 58 26.99 17.42 0.63
C GLY A 58 27.68 16.55 -0.45
N ASN A 59 28.05 15.31 -0.14
CA ASN A 59 28.65 14.38 -1.11
C ASN A 59 27.70 13.25 -1.50
N ASN A 60 26.91 12.79 -0.54
CA ASN A 60 25.98 11.69 -0.65
C ASN A 60 24.55 12.18 -0.39
N LYS A 61 23.60 11.48 -1.00
CA LYS A 61 22.17 11.74 -0.85
C LYS A 61 21.44 10.43 -0.70
N LEU A 62 20.53 10.36 0.27
CA LEU A 62 19.59 9.26 0.44
C LEU A 62 18.17 9.80 0.36
N GLU A 63 17.42 9.31 -0.62
CA GLU A 63 16.06 9.74 -0.92
C GLU A 63 15.05 8.69 -0.45
N LEU A 64 14.16 9.11 0.44
CA LEU A 64 13.25 8.24 1.17
C LEU A 64 11.81 8.73 1.08
N ILE A 65 10.89 7.79 1.27
CA ILE A 65 9.47 8.03 1.48
C ILE A 65 9.14 7.61 2.90
N LEU A 66 8.69 8.57 3.70
CA LEU A 66 8.08 8.35 5.00
C LEU A 66 6.56 8.29 4.81
N LYS A 67 5.97 7.09 4.97
CA LYS A 67 4.53 6.88 5.02
C LYS A 67 4.12 6.82 6.49
N SER A 68 3.33 7.78 6.95
CA SER A 68 2.92 7.87 8.36
C SER A 68 1.40 7.89 8.51
N ALA A 69 0.89 7.20 9.52
CA ALA A 69 -0.52 7.08 9.79
C ALA A 69 -1.18 8.44 10.11
N HIS A 70 -2.41 8.65 9.64
CA HIS A 70 -3.18 9.83 10.02
C HIS A 70 -3.45 9.82 11.53
N VAL A 71 -3.40 10.99 12.16
CA VAL A 71 -3.78 11.19 13.57
C VAL A 71 -5.16 11.85 13.67
N GLY A 72 -5.81 11.72 14.82
CA GLY A 72 -7.10 12.37 15.10
C GLY A 72 -8.33 11.51 14.83
N GLU A 73 -9.49 12.15 14.62
CA GLU A 73 -10.82 11.53 14.65
C GLU A 73 -11.03 10.40 13.64
N ILE A 74 -10.30 10.40 12.52
CA ILE A 74 -10.39 9.33 11.50
C ILE A 74 -10.07 7.94 12.08
N ARG A 75 -9.26 7.87 13.15
CA ARG A 75 -8.95 6.63 13.88
C ARG A 75 -10.14 6.03 14.62
N ASN A 76 -11.17 6.83 14.92
CA ASN A 76 -12.41 6.33 15.51
C ASN A 76 -13.31 5.65 14.46
N GLN A 77 -13.04 5.90 13.17
CA GLN A 77 -13.85 5.43 12.05
C GLN A 77 -13.18 4.30 11.27
N MET A 78 -11.85 4.19 11.35
CA MET A 78 -11.07 3.23 10.57
C MET A 78 -9.98 2.58 11.43
N PRO A 79 -9.67 1.29 11.21
CA PRO A 79 -8.70 0.54 11.98
C PRO A 79 -7.26 0.85 11.53
N ILE A 80 -6.87 2.13 11.57
CA ILE A 80 -5.59 2.63 11.02
C ILE A 80 -4.39 1.91 11.62
N HIS A 81 -4.36 1.72 12.95
CA HIS A 81 -3.26 1.00 13.60
C HIS A 81 -3.13 -0.43 13.06
N LYS A 82 -4.24 -1.18 12.98
CA LYS A 82 -4.24 -2.55 12.43
C LYS A 82 -3.78 -2.58 10.97
N ALA A 83 -4.17 -1.59 10.16
CA ALA A 83 -3.73 -1.48 8.77
C ALA A 83 -2.22 -1.28 8.65
N TYR A 84 -1.66 -0.33 9.41
CA TYR A 84 -0.21 -0.10 9.43
C TYR A 84 0.54 -1.32 9.98
N MET A 85 0.01 -2.00 10.99
CA MET A 85 0.65 -3.22 11.49
C MET A 85 0.64 -4.34 10.46
N ARG A 86 -0.44 -4.47 9.68
CA ARG A 86 -0.49 -5.42 8.56
C ARG A 86 0.55 -5.09 7.51
N GLU A 87 0.69 -3.82 7.14
CA GLU A 87 1.68 -3.37 6.15
C GLU A 87 3.12 -3.59 6.63
N ILE A 88 3.44 -3.19 7.87
CA ILE A 88 4.74 -3.43 8.51
C ILE A 88 5.07 -4.93 8.49
N PHE A 89 4.12 -5.78 8.89
CA PHE A 89 4.29 -7.22 8.86
C PHE A 89 4.60 -7.76 7.46
N VAL A 90 3.94 -7.24 6.42
CA VAL A 90 4.19 -7.65 5.03
C VAL A 90 5.62 -7.31 4.62
N TYR A 91 6.09 -6.07 4.86
CA TYR A 91 7.44 -5.68 4.48
C TYR A 91 8.52 -6.40 5.31
N GLU A 92 8.36 -6.48 6.62
CA GLU A 92 9.40 -7.05 7.51
C GLU A 92 9.46 -8.57 7.46
N GLN A 93 8.30 -9.24 7.37
CA GLN A 93 8.22 -10.70 7.52
C GLN A 93 7.92 -11.40 6.19
N VAL A 94 6.86 -10.99 5.50
CA VAL A 94 6.39 -11.69 4.28
C VAL A 94 7.41 -11.54 3.15
N PHE A 95 7.76 -10.30 2.79
CA PHE A 95 8.72 -10.04 1.73
C PHE A 95 10.12 -10.55 2.07
N ALA A 96 10.54 -10.49 3.33
CA ALA A 96 11.80 -11.08 3.76
C ALA A 96 11.82 -12.61 3.59
N LYS A 97 10.75 -13.32 3.96
CA LYS A 97 10.62 -14.77 3.77
C LYS A 97 10.50 -15.15 2.30
N PHE A 98 9.73 -14.40 1.51
CA PHE A 98 9.64 -14.60 0.06
C PHE A 98 10.99 -14.40 -0.62
N LYS A 99 11.77 -13.38 -0.24
CA LYS A 99 13.12 -13.17 -0.76
C LYS A 99 14.02 -14.38 -0.47
N LYS A 100 14.07 -14.85 0.78
CA LYS A 100 14.87 -16.03 1.17
C LYS A 100 14.44 -17.29 0.42
N PHE A 101 13.13 -17.53 0.33
CA PHE A 101 12.57 -18.66 -0.42
C PHE A 101 12.97 -18.61 -1.89
N GLN A 102 12.82 -17.46 -2.55
CA GLN A 102 13.16 -17.32 -3.96
C GLN A 102 14.66 -17.49 -4.23
N GLU A 103 15.52 -17.04 -3.30
CA GLU A 103 16.98 -17.25 -3.35
C GLU A 103 17.36 -18.73 -3.19
N GLU A 104 16.75 -19.43 -2.22
CA GLU A 104 16.97 -20.86 -1.96
C GLU A 104 16.66 -21.71 -3.20
N TYR A 105 15.54 -21.43 -3.87
CA TYR A 105 15.10 -22.15 -5.07
C TYR A 105 15.62 -21.57 -6.38
N ARG A 106 16.44 -20.51 -6.33
CA ARG A 106 17.05 -19.84 -7.50
C ARG A 106 16.02 -19.45 -8.57
N ILE A 107 14.91 -18.87 -8.13
CA ILE A 107 13.84 -18.42 -9.02
C ILE A 107 14.40 -17.37 -10.00
N SER A 108 14.24 -17.60 -11.31
CA SER A 108 14.82 -16.75 -12.35
C SER A 108 14.12 -15.40 -12.48
N GLU A 109 12.82 -15.36 -12.25
CA GLU A 109 12.00 -14.14 -12.28
C GLU A 109 11.27 -13.96 -10.94
N PRO A 110 11.99 -13.56 -9.88
CA PRO A 110 11.40 -13.43 -8.56
C PRO A 110 10.44 -12.24 -8.49
N PHE A 111 9.45 -12.34 -7.61
CA PHE A 111 8.70 -11.19 -7.11
C PHE A 111 9.62 -10.32 -6.26
N GLN A 112 9.87 -9.09 -6.72
CA GLN A 112 10.68 -8.07 -6.05
C GLN A 112 10.07 -6.67 -6.23
N SER A 113 8.79 -6.61 -6.57
CA SER A 113 8.13 -5.40 -7.03
C SER A 113 7.59 -4.57 -5.87
N TYR A 114 8.44 -4.31 -4.88
CA TYR A 114 8.15 -3.53 -3.67
C TYR A 114 9.40 -2.70 -3.31
N PRO A 115 9.24 -1.49 -2.72
CA PRO A 115 10.38 -0.66 -2.33
C PRO A 115 11.20 -1.30 -1.21
N LYS A 116 12.50 -1.00 -1.14
CA LYS A 116 13.32 -1.37 0.02
C LYS A 116 12.78 -0.67 1.27
N LEU A 117 12.55 -1.45 2.35
CA LEU A 117 12.25 -0.92 3.67
C LEU A 117 13.55 -0.51 4.39
N TYR A 118 13.56 0.68 4.97
CA TYR A 118 14.68 1.21 5.78
C TYR A 118 14.38 1.18 7.28
N GLY A 119 13.12 1.33 7.68
CA GLY A 119 12.74 1.25 9.08
C GLY A 119 11.25 1.48 9.29
N THR A 120 10.77 1.17 10.49
CA THR A 120 9.36 1.23 10.87
C THR A 120 9.21 1.83 12.26
N CYS A 121 8.02 2.34 12.55
CA CYS A 121 7.54 2.61 13.89
C CYS A 121 6.16 1.97 14.02
N ASP A 122 5.97 1.13 15.03
CA ASP A 122 4.73 0.42 15.33
C ASP A 122 3.97 1.03 16.51
N THR A 123 4.48 2.12 17.08
CA THR A 123 3.85 2.79 18.22
C THR A 123 2.51 3.38 17.80
N GLU A 124 1.45 3.02 18.51
CA GLU A 124 0.10 3.48 18.21
C GLU A 124 0.04 5.01 18.16
N SER A 125 -0.63 5.55 17.14
CA SER A 125 -0.68 6.98 16.81
C SER A 125 0.61 7.61 16.29
N SER A 126 1.68 6.82 16.11
CA SER A 126 2.95 7.23 15.48
C SER A 126 3.42 6.23 14.42
N GLU A 127 2.52 5.38 13.93
CA GLU A 127 2.86 4.29 13.02
C GLU A 127 3.40 4.85 11.71
N CYS A 128 4.56 4.35 11.28
CA CYS A 128 5.12 4.75 10.01
C CYS A 128 6.08 3.71 9.41
N LEU A 129 6.30 3.84 8.11
CA LEU A 129 7.28 3.10 7.34
C LEU A 129 8.17 4.09 6.60
N VAL A 130 9.48 3.87 6.65
CA VAL A 130 10.47 4.61 5.85
C VAL A 130 11.00 3.68 4.77
N MET A 131 10.79 4.07 3.52
CA MET A 131 11.02 3.24 2.35
C MET A 131 11.86 3.97 1.30
N GLU A 132 12.43 3.22 0.36
CA GLU A 132 13.08 3.76 -0.83
C GLU A 132 12.16 4.69 -1.63
N ASN A 133 12.68 5.85 -2.03
CA ASN A 133 11.99 6.72 -2.97
C ASN A 133 12.18 6.24 -4.42
N LEU A 134 11.25 5.41 -4.89
CA LEU A 134 11.27 4.86 -6.26
C LEU A 134 11.17 5.91 -7.37
N ARG A 135 10.84 7.18 -7.05
CA ARG A 135 10.84 8.27 -8.05
C ARG A 135 12.23 8.54 -8.60
N GLU A 136 13.27 8.35 -7.79
CA GLU A 136 14.67 8.48 -8.20
C GLU A 136 15.04 7.42 -9.26
N SER A 137 14.40 6.26 -9.18
CA SER A 137 14.50 5.17 -10.16
C SER A 137 13.56 5.35 -11.37
N GLY A 138 12.95 6.55 -11.52
CA GLY A 138 12.12 6.92 -12.66
C GLY A 138 10.67 6.41 -12.61
N TYR A 139 10.25 5.81 -11.49
CA TYR A 139 8.87 5.36 -11.32
C TYR A 139 7.93 6.54 -11.05
N LYS A 140 6.70 6.43 -11.57
CA LYS A 140 5.68 7.47 -11.47
C LYS A 140 4.33 6.87 -11.13
N LEU A 141 3.57 7.60 -10.31
CA LEU A 141 2.20 7.22 -9.99
C LEU A 141 1.33 7.41 -11.22
N TRP A 142 0.42 6.46 -11.46
CA TRP A 142 -0.56 6.64 -12.53
C TRP A 142 -1.58 7.71 -12.16
N ASN A 143 -2.00 8.52 -13.14
CA ASN A 143 -3.07 9.48 -12.90
C ASN A 143 -4.41 8.72 -12.78
N ARG A 144 -4.95 8.63 -11.55
CA ARG A 144 -6.23 7.95 -11.26
C ARG A 144 -7.45 8.43 -12.06
N LYS A 145 -7.37 9.60 -12.70
CA LYS A 145 -8.44 10.12 -13.57
C LYS A 145 -8.37 9.58 -15.00
N LEU A 146 -7.31 8.85 -15.36
CA LEU A 146 -7.10 8.28 -16.69
C LEU A 146 -7.21 6.75 -16.63
N PRO A 147 -7.85 6.12 -17.62
CA PRO A 147 -7.90 4.67 -17.69
C PRO A 147 -6.51 4.11 -18.02
N MET A 148 -6.18 2.96 -17.42
CA MET A 148 -5.00 2.19 -17.78
C MET A 148 -5.20 1.52 -19.15
N ASN A 149 -4.15 1.49 -19.97
CA ASN A 149 -4.14 0.73 -21.23
C ASN A 149 -3.78 -0.75 -20.98
N PRO A 150 -3.92 -1.64 -21.99
CA PRO A 150 -3.60 -3.06 -21.86
C PRO A 150 -2.17 -3.35 -21.39
N GLU A 151 -1.19 -2.51 -21.74
CA GLU A 151 0.20 -2.67 -21.32
C GLU A 151 0.35 -2.47 -19.81
N HIS A 152 -0.27 -1.44 -19.24
CA HIS A 152 -0.31 -1.21 -17.79
C HIS A 152 -0.94 -2.41 -17.07
N LEU A 153 -2.12 -2.84 -17.53
CA LEU A 153 -2.83 -3.97 -16.95
C LEU A 153 -1.99 -5.24 -17.01
N THR A 154 -1.33 -5.51 -18.14
CA THR A 154 -0.45 -6.66 -18.31
C THR A 154 0.73 -6.63 -17.34
N ALA A 155 1.36 -5.46 -17.14
CA ALA A 155 2.46 -5.34 -16.19
C ALA A 155 2.01 -5.60 -14.75
N VAL A 156 0.87 -5.03 -14.34
CA VAL A 156 0.29 -5.25 -13.01
C VAL A 156 -0.03 -6.73 -12.79
N MET A 157 -0.71 -7.36 -13.76
CA MET A 157 -1.06 -8.78 -13.68
C MET A 157 0.16 -9.70 -13.61
N LYS A 158 1.26 -9.35 -14.29
CA LYS A 158 2.53 -10.11 -14.18
C LYS A 158 3.12 -10.04 -12.78
N GLU A 159 3.11 -8.87 -12.14
CA GLU A 159 3.65 -8.73 -10.79
C GLU A 159 2.76 -9.44 -9.75
N TYR A 160 1.44 -9.38 -9.88
CA TYR A 160 0.53 -10.19 -9.07
C TYR A 160 0.70 -11.70 -9.31
N ALA A 161 0.91 -12.12 -10.55
CA ALA A 161 1.18 -13.52 -10.85
C ALA A 161 2.44 -14.01 -10.13
N LYS A 162 3.51 -13.21 -10.10
CA LYS A 162 4.73 -13.54 -9.35
C LYS A 162 4.48 -13.57 -7.83
N LEU A 163 3.75 -12.60 -7.28
CA LEU A 163 3.39 -12.55 -5.86
C LEU A 163 2.61 -13.81 -5.44
N HIS A 164 1.57 -14.16 -6.18
CA HIS A 164 0.76 -15.35 -5.91
C HIS A 164 1.55 -16.63 -6.12
N ALA A 165 2.41 -16.69 -7.15
CA ALA A 165 3.24 -17.85 -7.43
C ALA A 165 4.25 -18.13 -6.31
N VAL A 166 4.94 -17.11 -5.78
CA VAL A 166 5.87 -17.31 -4.66
C VAL A 166 5.14 -17.75 -3.39
N SER A 167 3.95 -17.20 -3.13
CA SER A 167 3.11 -17.58 -2.00
C SER A 167 2.68 -19.05 -2.10
N LEU A 168 2.12 -19.45 -3.25
CA LEU A 168 1.66 -20.82 -3.49
C LEU A 168 2.83 -21.83 -3.46
N ALA A 169 3.96 -21.47 -4.06
CA ALA A 169 5.15 -22.32 -4.05
C ALA A 169 5.70 -22.50 -2.63
N MET A 170 5.70 -21.44 -1.81
CA MET A 170 6.11 -21.53 -0.41
C MET A 170 5.16 -22.40 0.41
N LYS A 171 3.84 -22.30 0.17
CA LYS A 171 2.85 -23.19 0.78
C LYS A 171 3.12 -24.66 0.46
N GLU A 172 3.47 -24.98 -0.79
CA GLU A 172 3.72 -26.37 -1.22
C GLU A 172 5.07 -26.90 -0.72
N LYS A 173 6.14 -26.09 -0.80
CA LYS A 173 7.51 -26.54 -0.52
C LYS A 173 7.95 -26.36 0.93
N GLN A 174 7.37 -25.40 1.64
CA GLN A 174 7.68 -25.08 3.04
C GLN A 174 6.38 -24.86 3.85
N PRO A 175 5.48 -25.87 3.93
CA PRO A 175 4.13 -25.72 4.48
C PRO A 175 4.09 -25.22 5.92
N GLU A 176 4.98 -25.69 6.79
CA GLU A 176 5.01 -25.22 8.19
C GLU A 176 5.47 -23.76 8.31
N ALA A 177 6.46 -23.36 7.51
CA ALA A 177 6.92 -21.98 7.48
C ALA A 177 5.86 -21.03 6.91
N PHE A 178 5.09 -21.50 5.93
CA PHE A 178 3.95 -20.79 5.37
C PHE A 178 2.82 -20.66 6.39
N LYS A 179 2.43 -21.78 7.02
CA LYS A 179 1.39 -21.79 8.05
C LYS A 179 1.70 -20.84 9.20
N GLU A 180 2.95 -20.83 9.67
CA GLU A 180 3.41 -19.89 10.69
C GLU A 180 3.39 -18.43 10.20
N LEU A 181 3.73 -18.19 8.93
CA LEU A 181 3.66 -16.85 8.32
C LEU A 181 2.22 -16.35 8.18
N THR A 182 1.26 -17.24 7.92
CA THR A 182 -0.14 -16.86 7.65
C THR A 182 -1.07 -17.00 8.85
N LYS A 183 -0.58 -17.46 10.02
CA LYS A 183 -1.43 -17.78 11.18
C LYS A 183 -2.32 -16.62 11.64
N ASP A 184 -1.82 -15.39 11.55
CA ASP A 184 -2.52 -14.16 11.95
C ASP A 184 -3.06 -13.36 10.73
N MET A 185 -3.06 -13.98 9.54
CA MET A 185 -3.67 -13.43 8.32
C MET A 185 -5.12 -13.88 8.12
N GLY A 186 -5.63 -14.75 8.99
CA GLY A 186 -6.97 -15.35 8.93
C GLY A 186 -8.15 -14.40 9.18
N LYS A 187 -7.92 -13.09 9.32
CA LYS A 187 -8.97 -12.06 9.39
C LYS A 187 -8.60 -10.84 8.56
N HIS A 188 -9.54 -10.39 7.75
CA HIS A 188 -9.43 -9.12 7.04
C HIS A 188 -9.30 -7.96 8.04
N THR A 189 -8.46 -6.97 7.74
CA THR A 189 -8.16 -5.83 8.65
C THR A 189 -9.42 -5.05 9.07
N PHE A 190 -10.43 -5.04 8.20
CA PHE A 190 -11.71 -4.36 8.42
C PHE A 190 -12.83 -5.30 8.88
N ALA A 191 -12.56 -6.59 9.13
CA ALA A 191 -13.61 -7.56 9.46
C ALA A 191 -14.47 -7.13 10.66
N ASP A 192 -13.85 -6.60 11.72
CA ASP A 192 -14.57 -6.15 12.92
C ASP A 192 -15.54 -4.98 12.62
N ASP A 193 -15.18 -4.08 11.70
CA ASP A 193 -16.05 -2.96 11.30
C ASP A 193 -17.18 -3.41 10.35
N VAL A 194 -16.99 -4.53 9.66
CA VAL A 194 -18.01 -5.15 8.79
C VAL A 194 -19.04 -5.93 9.60
N GLU A 195 -18.60 -6.58 10.68
CA GLU A 195 -19.49 -7.25 11.63
C GLU A 195 -20.44 -6.25 12.32
N ASP A 196 -19.99 -4.99 12.50
CA ASP A 196 -20.86 -3.87 12.85
C ASP A 196 -21.70 -3.42 11.64
N ARG A 197 -22.86 -4.06 11.49
CA ARG A 197 -23.82 -3.76 10.41
C ARG A 197 -24.21 -2.27 10.32
N GLY A 198 -24.17 -1.54 11.43
CA GLY A 198 -24.47 -0.10 11.46
C GLY A 198 -23.37 0.72 10.79
N LYS A 199 -22.11 0.46 11.16
CA LYS A 199 -20.94 1.07 10.50
C LYS A 199 -20.83 0.66 9.04
N ALA A 200 -21.01 -0.61 8.73
CA ALA A 200 -20.97 -1.12 7.36
C ALA A 200 -22.01 -0.45 6.47
N ALA A 201 -23.27 -0.33 6.94
CA ALA A 201 -24.33 0.35 6.21
C ALA A 201 -24.04 1.86 6.03
N ALA A 202 -23.52 2.54 7.05
CA ALA A 202 -23.16 3.96 6.95
C ALA A 202 -22.03 4.20 5.94
N TYR A 203 -21.00 3.35 5.93
CA TYR A 203 -19.91 3.41 4.96
C TYR A 203 -20.43 3.18 3.53
N VAL A 204 -21.20 2.11 3.32
CA VAL A 204 -21.82 1.78 2.03
C VAL A 204 -22.68 2.95 1.53
N SER A 205 -23.53 3.51 2.39
CA SER A 205 -24.41 4.63 2.01
C SER A 205 -23.62 5.89 1.66
N SER A 206 -22.55 6.20 2.39
CA SER A 206 -21.65 7.31 2.08
C SER A 206 -20.98 7.17 0.70
N VAL A 207 -20.49 5.97 0.39
CA VAL A 207 -19.87 5.68 -0.92
C VAL A 207 -20.89 5.72 -2.05
N MET A 208 -22.05 5.09 -1.86
CA MET A 208 -23.12 4.99 -2.86
C MET A 208 -23.83 6.33 -3.10
N GLY A 209 -23.88 7.21 -2.10
CA GLY A 209 -24.44 8.56 -2.23
C GLY A 209 -23.83 9.36 -3.38
N ASN A 210 -22.51 9.29 -3.52
CA ASN A 210 -21.80 9.95 -4.63
C ASN A 210 -22.14 9.33 -6.00
N ILE A 211 -22.40 8.03 -6.03
CA ILE A 211 -22.75 7.29 -7.24
C ILE A 211 -24.15 7.69 -7.71
N TRP A 212 -25.14 7.81 -6.80
CA TRP A 212 -26.48 8.26 -7.20
C TRP A 212 -26.47 9.61 -7.88
N GLY A 213 -25.71 10.57 -7.34
CA GLY A 213 -25.58 11.89 -7.94
C GLY A 213 -25.03 11.84 -9.37
N ALA A 214 -24.12 10.89 -9.67
CA ALA A 214 -23.59 10.73 -11.03
C ALA A 214 -24.60 10.14 -12.02
N PHE A 215 -25.61 9.41 -11.54
CA PHE A 215 -26.64 8.75 -12.35
C PHE A 215 -28.05 9.32 -12.13
N GLU A 216 -28.18 10.51 -11.54
CA GLU A 216 -29.48 11.08 -11.15
C GLU A 216 -30.44 11.27 -12.34
N HIS A 217 -29.90 11.37 -13.56
CA HIS A 217 -30.64 11.49 -14.81
C HIS A 217 -30.90 10.15 -15.52
N ASP A 218 -30.51 9.02 -14.91
CA ASP A 218 -30.79 7.66 -15.37
C ASP A 218 -31.53 6.87 -14.25
N PRO A 219 -32.87 6.94 -14.23
CA PRO A 219 -33.68 6.30 -13.19
C PRO A 219 -33.55 4.78 -13.16
N VAL A 220 -33.30 4.15 -14.31
CA VAL A 220 -33.18 2.69 -14.41
C VAL A 220 -31.87 2.24 -13.76
N THR A 221 -30.75 2.87 -14.12
CA THR A 221 -29.45 2.59 -13.51
C THR A 221 -29.46 2.91 -12.03
N THR A 222 -30.08 4.03 -11.63
CA THR A 222 -30.20 4.42 -10.22
C THR A 222 -30.95 3.38 -9.40
N GLU A 223 -32.06 2.83 -9.90
CA GLU A 223 -32.82 1.81 -9.17
C GLU A 223 -32.06 0.49 -9.04
N VAL A 224 -31.34 0.07 -10.10
CA VAL A 224 -30.45 -1.11 -10.04
C VAL A 224 -29.36 -0.92 -8.99
N LEU A 225 -28.73 0.25 -8.94
CA LEU A 225 -27.67 0.56 -7.97
C LEU A 225 -28.18 0.58 -6.53
N LYS A 226 -29.41 1.08 -6.28
CA LYS A 226 -30.05 0.98 -4.96
C LYS A 226 -30.37 -0.46 -4.56
N GLY A 227 -30.73 -1.30 -5.53
CA GLY A 227 -30.88 -2.74 -5.30
C GLY A 227 -29.54 -3.40 -4.93
N PHE A 228 -28.45 -3.00 -5.60
CA PHE A 228 -27.10 -3.47 -5.32
C PHE A 228 -26.59 -3.03 -3.94
N GLU A 229 -26.84 -1.78 -3.54
CA GLU A 229 -26.46 -1.24 -2.22
C GLU A 229 -26.93 -2.12 -1.07
N LYS A 230 -28.18 -2.62 -1.12
CA LYS A 230 -28.74 -3.47 -0.08
C LYS A 230 -27.99 -4.80 0.09
N ARG A 231 -27.33 -5.27 -0.96
CA ARG A 231 -26.55 -6.52 -0.96
C ARG A 231 -25.08 -6.30 -0.61
N LEU A 232 -24.58 -5.07 -0.67
CA LEU A 232 -23.17 -4.78 -0.44
C LEU A 232 -22.66 -5.25 0.93
N PRO A 233 -23.38 -5.06 2.06
CA PRO A 233 -22.92 -5.55 3.36
C PRO A 233 -22.76 -7.07 3.41
N ASP A 234 -23.74 -7.80 2.85
CA ASP A 234 -23.70 -9.27 2.81
C ASP A 234 -22.57 -9.75 1.88
N MET A 235 -22.42 -9.15 0.70
CA MET A 235 -21.32 -9.45 -0.23
C MET A 235 -19.94 -9.16 0.40
N PHE A 236 -19.81 -8.06 1.13
CA PHE A 236 -18.56 -7.73 1.80
C PHE A 236 -18.24 -8.75 2.89
N THR A 237 -19.26 -9.19 3.65
CA THR A 237 -19.12 -10.26 4.65
C THR A 237 -18.68 -11.56 3.99
N GLU A 238 -19.32 -11.97 2.90
CA GLU A 238 -18.96 -13.19 2.14
C GLU A 238 -17.52 -13.13 1.61
N LEU A 239 -17.10 -12.00 1.05
CA LEU A 239 -15.74 -11.80 0.52
C LEU A 239 -14.67 -11.71 1.60
N THR A 240 -15.02 -11.28 2.80
CA THR A 240 -14.07 -11.14 3.93
C THR A 240 -14.08 -12.32 4.89
N THR A 241 -15.04 -13.25 4.74
CA THR A 241 -15.06 -14.52 5.44
C THR A 241 -14.02 -15.45 4.82
N LEU A 242 -12.90 -15.62 5.52
CA LEU A 242 -11.78 -16.43 5.04
C LEU A 242 -12.10 -17.93 5.12
N SER A 243 -11.60 -18.69 4.15
CA SER A 243 -11.61 -20.15 4.20
C SER A 243 -10.69 -20.67 5.30
N ASP A 244 -11.00 -21.85 5.84
CA ASP A 244 -10.18 -22.51 6.88
C ASP A 244 -8.73 -22.77 6.44
N GLU A 245 -8.47 -22.76 5.13
CA GLU A 245 -7.14 -22.92 4.55
C GLU A 245 -6.83 -21.76 3.58
N PRO A 246 -5.85 -20.89 3.90
CA PRO A 246 -5.44 -19.83 2.97
C PRO A 246 -4.80 -20.44 1.72
N VAL A 247 -5.23 -19.97 0.55
CA VAL A 247 -4.72 -20.47 -0.75
C VAL A 247 -3.42 -19.75 -1.12
N VAL A 248 -3.41 -18.42 -1.04
CA VAL A 248 -2.28 -17.54 -1.31
C VAL A 248 -2.36 -16.30 -0.41
N ILE A 249 -1.23 -15.63 -0.22
CA ILE A 249 -1.13 -14.27 0.30
C ILE A 249 -1.35 -13.33 -0.89
N ASP A 250 -2.36 -12.48 -0.80
CA ASP A 250 -2.65 -11.45 -1.79
C ASP A 250 -2.21 -10.06 -1.30
N HIS A 251 -2.46 -9.04 -2.12
CA HIS A 251 -2.16 -7.65 -1.78
C HIS A 251 -3.35 -6.91 -1.15
N GLY A 252 -4.59 -7.38 -1.38
CA GLY A 252 -5.81 -6.77 -0.87
C GLY A 252 -6.26 -5.45 -1.52
N ASP A 253 -5.35 -4.63 -2.08
CA ASP A 253 -5.71 -3.33 -2.69
C ASP A 253 -5.02 -3.06 -4.04
N CYS A 254 -5.66 -3.45 -5.15
CA CYS A 254 -5.19 -3.24 -6.53
C CYS A 254 -5.56 -1.84 -7.09
N TRP A 255 -5.72 -0.83 -6.24
CA TRP A 255 -5.99 0.53 -6.71
C TRP A 255 -4.76 1.15 -7.36
N CYS A 256 -4.96 1.98 -8.39
CA CYS A 256 -3.88 2.64 -9.15
C CYS A 256 -2.93 3.53 -8.31
N ASN A 257 -3.36 3.91 -7.11
CA ASN A 257 -2.59 4.69 -6.15
C ASN A 257 -1.54 3.84 -5.42
N ASN A 258 -1.56 2.51 -5.61
CA ASN A 258 -0.60 1.55 -5.06
C ASN A 258 0.31 0.98 -6.17
N LEU A 259 0.21 1.56 -7.37
CA LEU A 259 0.90 1.09 -8.57
C LEU A 259 1.79 2.21 -9.11
N LEU A 260 3.10 1.93 -9.14
CA LEU A 260 4.12 2.81 -9.68
C LEU A 260 4.62 2.22 -11.01
N PHE A 261 4.69 3.04 -12.05
CA PHE A 261 5.10 2.59 -13.39
C PHE A 261 6.38 3.29 -13.83
N SER A 262 7.29 2.53 -14.44
CA SER A 262 8.46 3.07 -15.13
C SER A 262 8.29 2.90 -16.65
N TYR A 263 8.89 3.81 -17.42
CA TYR A 263 8.80 3.80 -18.88
C TYR A 263 10.20 3.95 -19.48
N LYS A 264 10.50 3.17 -20.51
CA LYS A 264 11.64 3.41 -21.42
C LYS A 264 11.28 4.52 -22.42
N VAL A 265 12.29 5.03 -23.13
CA VAL A 265 12.17 6.11 -24.13
C VAL A 265 10.92 5.90 -25.02
N ARG A 266 10.08 6.96 -25.13
CA ARG A 266 8.77 7.00 -25.81
C ARG A 266 7.71 6.05 -25.23
N GLU A 267 7.27 6.30 -23.99
CA GLU A 267 6.05 5.73 -23.37
C GLU A 267 5.90 4.20 -23.38
N ASN A 268 6.98 3.47 -23.70
CA ASN A 268 6.99 2.01 -23.63
C ASN A 268 7.17 1.61 -22.17
N LEU A 269 6.12 1.04 -21.59
CA LEU A 269 6.12 0.57 -20.21
C LEU A 269 7.25 -0.46 -19.99
N SER A 270 8.09 -0.23 -18.98
CA SER A 270 9.21 -1.13 -18.66
C SER A 270 8.96 -2.02 -17.46
N SER A 271 8.34 -1.50 -16.40
CA SER A 271 8.05 -2.27 -15.19
C SER A 271 6.93 -1.61 -14.38
N CYS A 272 6.34 -2.40 -13.49
CA CYS A 272 5.37 -1.97 -12.49
C CYS A 272 5.91 -2.35 -11.11
N MET A 273 5.78 -1.45 -10.14
CA MET A 273 6.00 -1.72 -8.72
C MET A 273 4.65 -1.68 -8.03
N VAL A 274 4.42 -2.66 -7.17
CA VAL A 274 3.19 -2.84 -6.40
C VAL A 274 3.58 -2.66 -4.93
N PHE A 275 3.29 -1.50 -4.38
CA PHE A 275 3.60 -1.23 -2.97
C PHE A 275 2.38 -1.46 -2.12
N TYR A 276 2.58 -2.16 -1.00
CA TYR A 276 1.51 -2.47 -0.05
C TYR A 276 0.97 -1.17 0.56
N ALA A 277 -0.34 -1.11 0.79
CA ALA A 277 -1.04 0.11 1.21
C ALA A 277 -1.95 -0.08 2.41
#